data_AF-A0A368YA31-F1
#
_entry.id   AF-A0A368YA31-F1
#
_cell.length_a   1.000
_cell.length_b   1.000
_cell.length_c   1.000
_cell.angle_alpha   90.00
_cell.angle_beta   90.00
_cell.angle_gamma   90.00
#
_symmetry.space_group_name_H-M   'P 1'
#
loop_
_entity.id
_entity.type
_entity.pdbx_description
1 polymer ?
#
loop_
_entity_poly.entity_id
_entity_poly.type
_entity_poly.pdbx_seq_one_letter_code
_entity_poly.pdbx_strand_id
1 'polypeptide(L)'
;MTAPSPPTEWPALLAELRKLTALIGPLQALLAQEEAPGLSDRIDLFLAEITRVGDQVEWAATAMEAEGQSRDLMQQITKNLAVQKHQIDKLQGRMAQILGVLGAPLDGSD
;
A
#
# COMPACT_ATOMS: atom_id res chain seq x y z
N MET A 1 -30.54 -14.39 5.65
CA MET A 1 -30.15 -13.04 5.20
C MET A 1 -28.68 -13.11 4.80
N THR A 2 -28.35 -12.82 3.55
CA THR A 2 -26.97 -12.88 3.04
C THR A 2 -26.24 -11.59 3.39
N ALA A 3 -25.09 -11.71 4.06
CA ALA A 3 -24.22 -10.58 4.35
C ALA A 3 -23.75 -9.93 3.03
N PRO A 4 -23.72 -8.59 2.92
CA PRO A 4 -23.15 -7.94 1.76
C PRO A 4 -21.66 -8.27 1.70
N SER A 5 -21.23 -8.75 0.53
CA SER A 5 -19.83 -9.08 0.29
C SER A 5 -18.98 -7.79 0.26
N PRO A 6 -17.72 -7.84 0.73
CA PRO A 6 -16.81 -6.73 0.55
C PRO A 6 -16.72 -6.35 -0.93
N PRO A 7 -16.41 -5.08 -1.26
CA PRO A 7 -16.23 -4.63 -2.64
C PRO A 7 -15.32 -5.59 -3.39
N THR A 8 -15.65 -5.94 -4.63
CA THR A 8 -14.94 -6.96 -5.41
C THR A 8 -13.43 -6.67 -5.54
N GLU A 9 -13.03 -5.40 -5.46
CA GLU A 9 -11.64 -4.95 -5.56
C GLU A 9 -10.84 -5.05 -4.24
N TRP A 10 -11.52 -5.27 -3.11
CA TRP A 10 -10.91 -5.27 -1.78
C TRP A 10 -9.83 -6.35 -1.57
N PRO A 11 -10.03 -7.62 -1.98
CA PRO A 11 -9.00 -8.64 -1.84
C PRO A 11 -7.74 -8.34 -2.65
N ALA A 12 -7.90 -7.74 -3.84
CA ALA A 12 -6.78 -7.35 -4.69
C ALA A 12 -5.98 -6.19 -4.06
N LEU A 13 -6.66 -5.19 -3.51
CA LEU A 13 -6.04 -4.09 -2.78
C LEU A 13 -5.19 -4.59 -1.60
N LEU A 14 -5.73 -5.52 -0.81
CA LEU A 14 -5.02 -6.15 0.31
C LEU A 14 -3.80 -6.94 -0.14
N ALA A 15 -3.89 -7.64 -1.27
CA ALA A 15 -2.76 -8.38 -1.83
C ALA A 15 -1.62 -7.45 -2.27
N GLU A 16 -1.94 -6.35 -2.96
CA GLU A 16 -0.94 -5.35 -3.37
C GLU A 16 -0.30 -4.64 -2.17
N LEU A 17 -1.11 -4.28 -1.17
CA LEU A 17 -0.60 -3.69 0.06
C LEU A 17 0.36 -4.64 0.81
N ARG A 18 0.03 -5.94 0.87
CA ARG A 18 0.93 -6.95 1.46
C ARG A 18 2.25 -7.09 0.72
N LYS A 19 2.25 -6.99 -0.61
CA LYS A 19 3.48 -6.98 -1.41
C LYS A 19 4.33 -5.75 -1.07
N LEU A 20 3.71 -4.57 -0.93
CA LEU A 20 4.40 -3.34 -0.58
C LEU A 20 4.96 -3.37 0.84
N THR A 21 4.20 -3.85 1.83
CA THR A 21 4.68 -3.94 3.22
C THR A 21 5.80 -4.96 3.39
N ALA A 22 5.82 -6.04 2.60
CA ALA A 22 6.92 -7.00 2.60
C ALA A 22 8.26 -6.39 2.16
N LEU A 23 8.23 -5.27 1.44
CA LEU A 23 9.42 -4.58 0.95
C LEU A 23 10.03 -3.62 1.98
N ILE A 24 9.34 -3.37 3.10
CA ILE A 24 9.84 -2.53 4.20
C ILE A 24 11.17 -3.08 4.75
N GLY A 25 11.22 -4.37 5.10
CA GLY A 25 12.42 -5.00 5.66
C GLY A 25 13.63 -4.94 4.72
N PRO A 26 13.51 -5.36 3.44
CA PRO A 26 14.56 -5.21 2.45
C PRO A 26 15.05 -3.77 2.28
N LEU A 27 14.15 -2.79 2.25
CA LEU A 27 14.51 -1.37 2.11
C LEU A 27 15.23 -0.83 3.34
N GLN A 28 14.83 -1.22 4.55
CA GLN A 28 15.56 -0.89 5.78
C GLN A 28 16.98 -1.50 5.80
N ALA A 29 17.14 -2.71 5.28
CA ALA A 29 18.46 -3.34 5.16
C ALA A 29 19.36 -2.63 4.15
N LEU A 30 18.79 -2.08 3.07
CA LEU A 30 19.51 -1.27 2.08
C LEU A 30 19.93 0.09 2.67
N LEU A 31 19.01 0.76 3.37
CA LEU A 31 19.27 1.99 4.14
C LEU A 31 20.47 1.85 5.08
N ALA A 32 20.57 0.72 5.78
CA ALA A 32 21.66 0.45 6.72
C ALA A 32 23.04 0.28 6.05
N GLN A 33 23.08 0.14 4.72
CA GLN A 33 24.29 -0.09 3.92
C GLN A 33 24.59 1.10 2.99
N GLU A 34 23.86 2.20 3.12
CA GLU A 34 23.76 3.20 2.05
C GLU A 34 24.80 4.33 2.15
N GLU A 35 25.57 4.54 1.07
CA GLU A 35 26.45 5.71 0.88
C GLU A 35 25.84 6.74 -0.11
N ALA A 36 24.65 6.47 -0.65
CA ALA A 36 24.02 7.27 -1.70
C ALA A 36 23.30 8.52 -1.12
N PRO A 37 23.63 9.74 -1.56
CA PRO A 37 23.02 10.94 -1.01
C PRO A 37 21.53 11.05 -1.38
N GLY A 38 20.68 11.14 -0.36
CA GLY A 38 19.24 11.43 -0.50
C GLY A 38 18.35 10.23 -0.86
N LEU A 39 18.89 9.01 -0.93
CA LEU A 39 18.08 7.80 -1.12
C LEU A 39 17.51 7.32 0.24
N SER A 40 18.27 7.49 1.33
CA SER A 40 17.78 7.35 2.70
C SER A 40 16.47 8.13 2.98
N ASP A 41 16.44 9.45 2.71
CA ASP A 41 15.23 10.28 2.87
C ASP A 41 14.05 9.81 2.01
N ARG A 42 14.34 9.30 0.80
CA ARG A 42 13.31 8.80 -0.13
C ARG A 42 12.71 7.49 0.36
N ILE A 43 13.54 6.61 0.92
CA ILE A 43 13.07 5.35 1.52
C ILE A 43 12.25 5.66 2.77
N ASP A 44 12.69 6.56 3.65
CA ASP A 44 11.94 6.94 4.85
C ASP A 44 10.55 7.49 4.50
N LEU A 45 10.46 8.38 3.51
CA LEU A 45 9.18 8.88 3.00
C LEU A 45 8.30 7.78 2.42
N PHE A 46 8.89 6.82 1.72
CA PHE A 46 8.19 5.69 1.14
C PHE A 46 7.64 4.74 2.21
N LEU A 47 8.44 4.42 3.24
CA LEU A 47 8.02 3.61 4.38
C LEU A 47 6.86 4.27 5.13
N ALA A 48 6.95 5.58 5.40
CA ALA A 48 5.89 6.32 6.08
C ALA A 48 4.56 6.31 5.30
N GLU A 49 4.61 6.41 3.98
CA GLU A 49 3.40 6.34 3.15
C GLU A 49 2.81 4.93 3.08
N ILE A 50 3.63 3.87 2.99
CA ILE A 50 3.11 2.49 3.04
C ILE A 50 2.41 2.22 4.36
N THR A 51 3.04 2.56 5.49
CA THR A 51 2.44 2.35 6.82
C THR A 51 1.11 3.07 6.93
N ARG A 52 1.05 4.35 6.51
CA ARG A 52 -0.20 5.12 6.52
C ARG A 52 -1.30 4.48 5.68
N VAL A 53 -1.00 4.01 4.47
CA VAL A 53 -2.00 3.34 3.62
C VAL A 53 -2.44 2.03 4.27
N GLY A 54 -1.52 1.29 4.89
CA GLY A 54 -1.81 0.09 5.67
C GLY A 54 -2.83 0.32 6.77
N ASP A 55 -2.57 1.31 7.64
CA ASP A 55 -3.45 1.67 8.75
C ASP A 55 -4.86 2.07 8.27
N GLN A 56 -4.95 2.77 7.14
CA GLN A 56 -6.23 3.20 6.56
C GLN A 56 -7.05 2.03 6.00
N VAL A 57 -6.39 1.03 5.42
CA VAL A 57 -7.05 -0.17 4.91
C VAL A 57 -7.51 -1.06 6.07
N GLU A 58 -6.67 -1.21 7.11
CA GLU A 58 -7.03 -1.94 8.33
C GLU A 58 -8.21 -1.28 9.06
N TRP A 59 -8.18 0.04 9.23
CA TRP A 59 -9.30 0.78 9.81
C TRP A 59 -10.60 0.58 9.02
N ALA A 60 -10.54 0.63 7.69
CA ALA A 60 -11.71 0.40 6.85
C ALA A 60 -12.21 -1.06 6.95
N ALA A 61 -11.33 -2.05 7.10
CA ALA A 61 -11.73 -3.44 7.38
C ALA A 61 -12.44 -3.55 8.75
N THR A 62 -11.87 -2.96 9.80
CA THR A 62 -12.48 -2.95 11.14
C THR A 62 -13.82 -2.22 11.17
N ALA A 63 -13.95 -1.10 10.46
CA ALA A 63 -15.20 -0.37 10.35
C ALA A 63 -16.29 -1.20 9.63
N MET A 64 -15.92 -1.97 8.61
CA MET A 64 -16.83 -2.89 7.93
C MET A 64 -17.30 -4.06 8.81
N GLU A 65 -16.43 -4.54 9.70
CA GLU A 65 -16.77 -5.62 10.64
C GLU A 65 -17.59 -5.11 11.85
N ALA A 66 -17.30 -3.91 12.34
CA ALA A 66 -17.95 -3.32 13.51
C ALA A 66 -19.32 -2.70 13.20
N GLU A 67 -19.49 -2.06 12.05
CA GLU A 67 -20.76 -1.48 11.63
C GLU A 67 -21.46 -2.39 10.63
N GLY A 68 -22.35 -3.24 11.14
CA GLY A 68 -23.30 -3.96 10.32
C GLY A 68 -24.14 -3.00 9.47
N GLN A 69 -23.76 -2.84 8.20
CA GLN A 69 -24.63 -2.47 7.07
C GLN A 69 -25.26 -1.06 7.07
N SER A 70 -24.47 0.02 7.13
CA SER A 70 -24.97 1.30 6.59
C SER A 70 -24.59 1.45 5.10
N ARG A 71 -25.58 1.75 4.24
CA ARG A 71 -25.33 2.07 2.81
C ARG A 71 -24.41 3.27 2.63
N ASP A 72 -24.47 4.23 3.56
CA ASP A 72 -23.63 5.42 3.53
C ASP A 72 -22.16 5.09 3.82
N LEU A 73 -21.93 4.18 4.77
CA LEU A 73 -20.59 3.64 5.06
C LEU A 73 -20.02 2.88 3.86
N MET A 74 -20.82 2.03 3.21
CA MET A 74 -20.42 1.31 1.99
C MET A 74 -20.06 2.26 0.83
N GLN A 75 -20.79 3.37 0.64
CA GLN A 75 -20.43 4.37 -0.36
C GLN A 75 -19.14 5.12 0.01
N GLN A 76 -18.94 5.45 1.29
CA GLN A 76 -17.69 6.05 1.75
C GLN A 76 -16.50 5.11 1.55
N ILE A 77 -16.62 3.84 1.92
CA ILE A 77 -15.58 2.83 1.72
C ILE A 77 -15.25 2.67 0.25
N THR A 78 -16.25 2.63 -0.63
CA THR A 78 -16.03 2.52 -2.09
C THR A 78 -15.26 3.72 -2.64
N LYS A 79 -15.61 4.94 -2.20
CA LYS A 79 -14.86 6.16 -2.56
C LYS A 79 -13.43 6.13 -2.02
N ASN A 80 -13.26 5.68 -0.77
CA ASN A 80 -11.96 5.55 -0.13
C ASN A 80 -11.09 4.48 -0.82
N LEU A 81 -11.69 3.40 -1.30
CA LEU A 81 -11.04 2.35 -2.10
C LEU A 81 -10.41 2.90 -3.38
N ALA A 82 -11.14 3.74 -4.11
CA ALA A 82 -10.61 4.36 -5.33
C ALA A 82 -9.41 5.29 -5.01
N VAL A 83 -9.48 6.01 -3.88
CA VAL A 83 -8.37 6.84 -3.39
C VAL A 83 -7.18 5.98 -2.96
N GLN A 84 -7.42 4.88 -2.22
CA GLN A 84 -6.40 3.95 -1.76
C GLN A 84 -5.70 3.25 -2.93
N LYS A 85 -6.45 2.85 -3.96
CA LYS A 85 -5.90 2.27 -5.20
C LYS A 85 -4.95 3.25 -5.89
N HIS A 86 -5.36 4.50 -6.06
CA HIS A 86 -4.51 5.53 -6.64
C HIS A 86 -3.25 5.81 -5.81
N GLN A 87 -3.35 5.75 -4.47
CA GLN A 87 -2.19 5.88 -3.59
C GLN A 87 -1.22 4.69 -3.72
N ILE A 88 -1.74 3.47 -3.83
CA ILE A 88 -0.94 2.26 -4.09
C ILE A 88 -0.22 2.35 -5.43
N ASP A 89 -0.89 2.80 -6.50
CA ASP A 89 -0.26 2.99 -7.82
C ASP A 89 0.90 4.00 -7.73
N LYS A 90 0.70 5.10 -6.99
CA LYS A 90 1.74 6.11 -6.75
C LYS A 90 2.92 5.53 -5.96
N LEU A 91 2.65 4.67 -4.97
CA LEU A 91 3.67 3.97 -4.19
C LEU A 91 4.50 3.02 -5.07
N GLN A 92 3.84 2.23 -5.92
CA GLN A 92 4.53 1.38 -6.89
C GLN A 92 5.46 2.19 -7.81
N GLY A 93 4.99 3.35 -8.29
CA GLY A 93 5.83 4.26 -9.08
C GLY A 93 7.05 4.81 -8.33
N ARG A 94 6.88 5.19 -7.05
CA ARG A 94 8.00 5.64 -6.19
C ARG A 94 9.00 4.52 -5.92
N MET A 95 8.52 3.30 -5.72
CA MET A 95 9.35 2.13 -5.51
C MET A 95 10.20 1.81 -6.74
N ALA A 96 9.62 1.90 -7.94
CA ALA A 96 10.36 1.75 -9.19
C ALA A 96 11.49 2.78 -9.33
N GLN A 97 11.26 4.02 -8.88
CA GLN A 97 12.30 5.06 -8.87
C GLN A 97 13.42 4.75 -7.86
N ILE A 98 13.08 4.27 -6.67
CA ILE A 98 14.06 3.86 -5.63
C ILE A 98 14.94 2.72 -6.14
N LEU A 99 14.32 1.68 -6.71
CA LEU A 99 15.05 0.52 -7.25
C LEU A 99 15.92 0.88 -8.46
N GLY A 100 15.45 1.79 -9.32
CA GLY A 100 16.23 2.33 -10.43
C GLY A 100 17.50 3.08 -10.00
N VAL A 101 17.47 3.79 -8.86
CA VAL A 101 18.65 4.46 -8.29
C VAL A 101 19.64 3.47 -7.68
N LEU A 102 19.13 2.38 -7.12
CA LEU A 102 19.93 1.28 -6.54
C LEU A 102 20.58 0.36 -7.59
N GLY A 103 20.31 0.59 -8.88
CA GLY A 103 20.82 -0.25 -9.97
C GLY A 103 20.20 -1.65 -10.00
N ALA A 104 19.13 -1.89 -9.24
CA ALA A 104 18.38 -3.13 -9.24
C ALA A 104 17.25 -3.02 -10.29
N PRO A 105 17.32 -3.74 -11.43
CA PRO A 105 16.19 -3.78 -12.34
C PRO A 105 14.99 -4.39 -11.62
N LEU A 106 13.82 -3.79 -11.82
CA LEU A 106 12.52 -4.43 -11.60
C LEU A 106 12.29 -5.46 -12.72
N ASP A 107 13.19 -6.44 -12.89
CA ASP A 107 12.95 -7.54 -13.82
C ASP A 107 12.14 -8.63 -13.13
N GLY A 108 10.83 -8.47 -13.25
CA GLY A 108 9.95 -9.59 -13.57
C GLY A 108 9.61 -9.50 -15.06
N SER A 109 10.63 -9.61 -15.93
CA SER A 109 10.45 -9.77 -17.38
C SER A 109 10.67 -11.24 -17.74
N ASP A 110 9.60 -12.04 -17.70
CA ASP A 110 9.08 -12.89 -18.79
C ASP A 110 7.71 -13.48 -18.39
#